data_AF-A0A5R9EEH5-F1
#
_entry.id   AF-A0A5R9EEH5-F1
#
_cell.length_a   1.000
_cell.length_b   1.000
_cell.length_c   1.000
_cell.angle_alpha   90.00
_cell.angle_beta   90.00
_cell.angle_gamma   90.00
#
_symmetry.space_group_name_H-M   'P 1'
#
loop_
_entity.id
_entity.type
_entity.pdbx_description
1 polymer ?
#
loop_
_entity_poly.entity_id
_entity_poly.type
_entity_poly.pdbx_seq_one_letter_code
_entity_poly.pdbx_strand_id
1 'polypeptide(L)' 'MQAATSVRANAFPTLTQTLLAVESVLLGGGQRTARRNAWTAVLEDRRRARDRVEAQHVLEAVATRSS' A
#
# COMPACT_ATOMS: atom_id res chain seq x y z
N MET A 1 43.08 -21.59 24.68
CA MET A 1 42.36 -21.40 23.41
C MET A 1 42.23 -19.90 23.16
N GLN A 2 42.88 -19.34 22.13
CA GLN A 2 42.69 -17.94 21.77
C GLN A 2 41.44 -17.83 20.89
N ALA A 3 40.44 -17.08 21.37
CA ALA A 3 39.27 -16.72 20.58
C ALA A 3 39.66 -15.54 19.68
N ALA A 4 39.67 -15.76 18.36
CA ALA A 4 39.89 -14.69 17.40
C ALA A 4 38.70 -13.72 17.43
N THR A 5 38.93 -12.49 17.88
CA THR A 5 37.97 -11.39 17.75
C THR A 5 37.97 -10.92 16.30
N SER A 6 36.86 -11.15 15.60
CA SER A 6 36.69 -10.66 14.23
C SER A 6 36.34 -9.17 14.27
N VAL A 7 37.26 -8.33 13.79
CA VAL A 7 37.00 -6.91 13.54
C VAL A 7 36.40 -6.79 12.13
N ARG A 8 35.14 -6.35 12.02
CA ARG A 8 34.55 -6.00 10.72
C ARG A 8 34.97 -4.58 10.38
N ALA A 9 35.76 -4.42 9.31
CA ALA A 9 35.92 -3.13 8.68
C ALA A 9 34.64 -2.78 7.93
N ASN A 10 34.00 -1.66 8.27
CA ASN A 10 32.89 -1.12 7.46
C ASN A 10 33.49 -0.54 6.17
N ALA A 11 33.33 -1.27 5.06
CA ALA A 11 33.70 -0.75 3.75
C ALA A 11 32.83 0.45 3.39
N PHE A 12 33.41 1.43 2.70
CA PHE A 12 32.64 2.53 2.12
C PHE A 12 31.61 1.98 1.12
N PRO A 13 30.39 2.54 1.07
CA PRO A 13 29.38 2.10 0.12
C PRO A 13 29.85 2.33 -1.31
N THR A 14 29.51 1.40 -2.21
CA THR A 14 29.72 1.59 -3.65
C THR A 14 28.73 2.62 -4.18
N LEU A 15 29.01 3.18 -5.37
CA LEU A 15 28.11 4.11 -6.05
C LEU A 15 26.67 3.57 -6.14
N THR A 16 26.50 2.29 -6.48
CA THR A 16 25.19 1.64 -6.55
C THR A 16 24.47 1.66 -5.20
N GLN A 17 25.17 1.36 -4.10
CA GLN A 17 24.58 1.39 -2.76
C GLN A 17 24.19 2.81 -2.36
N THR A 18 25.00 3.81 -2.70
CA THR A 18 24.65 5.21 -2.48
C THR A 18 23.41 5.62 -3.27
N LEU A 19 23.31 5.23 -4.54
CA LEU A 19 22.14 5.56 -5.36
C LEU A 19 20.86 4.89 -4.83
N LEU A 20 20.91 3.62 -4.43
CA LEU A 20 19.78 2.93 -3.81
C LEU A 20 19.37 3.57 -2.48
N ALA A 21 20.34 4.02 -1.67
CA ALA A 21 20.04 4.73 -0.43
C ALA A 21 19.32 6.06 -0.70
N VAL A 22 19.81 6.85 -1.66
CA VAL A 22 19.17 8.11 -2.08
C VAL A 22 17.76 7.84 -2.63
N GLU A 23 17.61 6.82 -3.48
CA GLU A 23 16.30 6.39 -3.99
C GLU A 23 15.35 6.01 -2.85
N SER A 24 15.81 5.28 -1.85
CA SER A 24 14.97 4.89 -0.70
C SER A 24 14.51 6.10 0.12
N VAL A 25 15.36 7.14 0.25
CA VAL A 25 15.01 8.39 0.93
C VAL A 25 14.02 9.20 0.12
N LEU A 26 14.27 9.39 -1.18
CA LEU A 26 13.43 10.20 -2.06
C LEU A 26 12.09 9.52 -2.37
N LEU A 27 12.10 8.22 -2.67
CA LEU A 27 10.92 7.48 -3.16
C LEU A 27 10.21 6.68 -2.07
N GLY A 28 10.85 6.42 -0.93
CA GLY A 28 10.26 5.61 0.16
C GLY A 28 9.00 6.24 0.76
N GLY A 29 8.90 7.58 0.77
CA GLY A 29 7.69 8.29 1.17
C GLY A 29 6.51 8.02 0.23
N GLY A 30 6.76 8.07 -1.08
CA GLY A 30 5.75 7.82 -2.11
C GLY A 30 5.17 6.41 -2.02
N GLN A 31 6.00 5.40 -1.73
CA GLN A 31 5.53 4.01 -1.58
C GLN A 31 4.55 3.82 -0.42
N ARG A 32 4.79 4.48 0.72
CA ARG A 32 3.88 4.42 1.87
C ARG A 32 2.54 5.11 1.55
N THR A 33 2.59 6.24 0.85
CA THR A 33 1.38 6.95 0.40
C THR A 33 0.61 6.10 -0.62
N ALA A 34 1.29 5.49 -1.58
CA ALA A 34 0.66 4.60 -2.57
C ALA A 34 -0.06 3.42 -1.90
N ARG A 35 0.57 2.76 -0.90
CA ARG A 35 -0.07 1.68 -0.12
C ARG A 35 -1.32 2.16 0.62
N ARG A 36 -1.27 3.33 1.25
CA ARG A 36 -2.43 3.93 1.94
C ARG A 36 -3.54 4.26 0.95
N ASN A 37 -3.21 4.90 -0.16
CA ASN A 37 -4.17 5.26 -1.20
C ASN A 37 -4.84 4.01 -1.79
N ALA A 38 -4.06 2.96 -2.07
CA ALA A 38 -4.58 1.69 -2.57
C ALA A 38 -5.56 1.06 -1.57
N TRP A 39 -5.21 1.05 -0.29
CA TRP A 39 -6.10 0.54 0.76
C TRP A 39 -7.40 1.35 0.87
N THR A 40 -7.31 2.68 0.89
CA THR A 40 -8.48 3.57 0.90
C THR A 40 -9.37 3.34 -0.32
N ALA A 41 -8.78 3.20 -1.51
CA ALA A 41 -9.53 2.93 -2.74
C ALA A 41 -10.33 1.62 -2.65
N VAL A 42 -9.72 0.55 -2.11
CA VAL A 42 -10.40 -0.74 -1.91
C VAL A 42 -11.55 -0.63 -0.91
N LEU A 43 -11.36 0.10 0.20
CA LEU A 43 -12.42 0.31 1.18
C LEU A 43 -13.59 1.09 0.58
N GLU A 44 -13.30 2.15 -0.17
CA GLU A 44 -14.32 2.94 -0.86
C GLU A 44 -15.06 2.13 -1.93
N ASP A 45 -14.35 1.30 -2.70
CA ASP A 45 -15.01 0.46 -3.71
C ASP A 45 -15.95 -0.57 -3.07
N ARG A 46 -15.54 -1.20 -1.96
CA ARG A 46 -16.41 -2.10 -1.18
C ARG A 46 -17.62 -1.39 -0.61
N ARG A 47 -17.50 -0.12 -0.21
CA ARG A 47 -18.64 0.69 0.22
C ARG A 47 -19.57 0.94 -0.97
N ARG A 48 -19.05 1.46 -2.09
CA ARG A 48 -19.84 1.70 -3.31
C ARG A 48 -20.54 0.44 -3.81
N ALA A 49 -19.90 -0.73 -3.71
CA ALA A 49 -20.52 -1.99 -4.09
C ALA A 49 -21.74 -2.32 -3.23
N ARG A 50 -21.67 -2.11 -1.90
CA ARG A 50 -22.82 -2.28 -1.01
C ARG A 50 -23.91 -1.26 -1.30
N ASP A 51 -23.54 0.00 -1.49
CA ASP A 51 -24.49 1.08 -1.80
C ASP A 51 -25.26 0.77 -3.11
N ARG A 52 -24.60 0.20 -4.14
CA ARG A 52 -25.26 -0.23 -5.38
C ARG A 52 -26.26 -1.37 -5.16
N VAL A 53 -25.92 -2.35 -4.32
CA VAL A 53 -26.82 -3.47 -3.99
C VAL A 53 -28.04 -2.99 -3.22
N GLU A 54 -27.84 -2.11 -2.24
CA GLU A 54 -28.95 -1.53 -1.47
C GLU A 54 -29.87 -0.69 -2.38
N ALA A 55 -29.30 0.14 -3.24
CA ALA A 55 -30.06 0.90 -4.23
C ALA A 55 -30.85 -0.02 -5.16
N GLN A 56 -30.25 -1.12 -5.63
CA GLN A 56 -30.93 -2.10 -6.47
C GLN A 56 -32.17 -2.70 -5.78
N HIS A 57 -32.05 -3.12 -4.51
CA HIS A 57 -33.19 -3.66 -3.76
C HIS A 57 -34.32 -2.63 -3.60
N VAL A 58 -33.99 -1.36 -3.35
CA VAL A 58 -34.99 -0.29 -3.25
C VAL A 58 -35.70 -0.09 -4.59
N LEU A 59 -34.95 -0.05 -5.70
CA LEU A 59 -35.52 0.09 -7.03
C LEU A 59 -36.42 -1.09 -7.40
N GLU A 60 -36.02 -2.32 -7.10
CA GLU A 60 -36.83 -3.53 -7.31
C GLU A 60 -38.11 -3.53 -6.47
N ALA A 61 -38.03 -3.09 -5.21
CA ALA A 61 -39.21 -2.97 -4.34
C ALA A 61 -40.20 -1.92 -4.87
N VAL A 62 -39.71 -0.80 -5.38
CA VAL A 62 -40.56 0.23 -6.02
C VAL A 62 -41.20 -0.30 -7.29
N ALA A 63 -40.43 -0.96 -8.16
CA ALA A 63 -40.92 -1.53 -9.43
C ALA A 63 -42.00 -2.60 -9.20
N THR A 64 -41.82 -3.45 -8.18
CA THR A 64 -42.79 -4.47 -7.79
C THR A 64 -44.09 -3.84 -7.27
N ARG A 65 -44.01 -2.71 -6.56
CA ARG A 65 -45.20 -1.98 -6.06
C ARG A 65 -45.97 -1.27 -7.17
N SER A 66 -45.29 -0.82 -8.23
CA SER A 66 -45.89 -0.09 -9.34
C SER A 66 -46.47 -0.97 -10.45
N SER A 67 -46.26 -2.28 -10.39
CA SER A 67 -46.79 -3.27 -11.35
C SER A 67 -48.09 -3.87 -10.83
#